data_AF-A0A7R9VH60-F1
#
_entry.id   AF-A0A7R9VH60-F1
#
_cell.length_a   1.000
_cell.length_b   1.000
_cell.length_c   1.000
_cell.angle_alpha   90.00
_cell.angle_beta   90.00
_cell.angle_gamma   90.00
#
_symmetry.space_group_name_H-M   'P 1'
#
loop_
_entity.id
_entity.type
_entity.pdbx_description
1 polymer ?
#
loop_
_entity_poly.entity_id
_entity_poly.type
_entity_poly.pdbx_seq_one_letter_code
_entity_poly.pdbx_strand_id
1 'polypeptide(L)'
;GMKKEDVRIEKWAIRKAFDTPDDPYLPDDILWRQKEQFSDGVGYGWVDHLKAIAAREVSDQMFASAKNRFPHNTPTTKEGYRYRMIFEGLFPGEASERTVPGGKSIACSTERAMNWDASFAKRADPSGRAVGGGVHDSALGDEFEADDKVDAGGEE
;
A
#
# COMPACT_ATOMS: atom_id res chain seq x y z
N GLY A 1 -12.11 -21.34 -25.55
CA GLY A 1 -11.43 -20.59 -24.48
C GLY A 1 -10.03 -20.25 -24.93
N MET A 2 -9.47 -19.13 -24.43
CA MET A 2 -8.07 -18.74 -24.65
C MET A 2 -7.14 -19.83 -24.09
N LYS A 3 -6.04 -20.17 -24.78
CA LYS A 3 -5.12 -21.21 -24.28
C LYS A 3 -4.24 -20.64 -23.17
N LYS A 4 -3.81 -21.47 -22.20
CA LYS A 4 -2.96 -21.04 -21.08
C LYS A 4 -1.63 -20.43 -21.53
N GLU A 5 -1.14 -20.84 -22.69
CA GLU A 5 0.09 -20.31 -23.32
C GLU A 5 -0.09 -18.87 -23.82
N ASP A 6 -1.33 -18.45 -24.06
CA ASP A 6 -1.68 -17.12 -24.55
C ASP A 6 -2.00 -16.14 -23.39
N VAL A 7 -2.07 -16.63 -22.15
CA VAL A 7 -2.40 -15.83 -20.96
C VAL A 7 -1.15 -15.16 -20.38
N ARG A 8 -1.08 -13.83 -20.44
CA ARG A 8 -0.09 -13.03 -19.69
C ARG A 8 -0.52 -12.84 -18.23
N ILE A 9 -0.30 -13.85 -17.41
CA ILE A 9 -0.52 -13.79 -15.95
C ILE A 9 0.81 -13.58 -15.21
N GLU A 10 0.76 -12.88 -14.08
CA GLU A 10 1.93 -12.72 -13.21
C GLU A 10 2.45 -14.07 -12.72
N LYS A 11 3.78 -14.15 -12.54
CA LYS A 11 4.48 -15.37 -12.11
C LYS A 11 4.24 -16.58 -13.02
N TRP A 12 3.92 -16.37 -14.30
CA TRP A 12 3.66 -17.43 -15.29
C TRP A 12 4.72 -18.54 -15.26
N ALA A 13 6.01 -18.19 -15.25
CA ALA A 13 7.09 -19.18 -15.27
C ALA A 13 7.03 -20.15 -14.08
N ILE A 14 6.72 -19.65 -12.88
CA ILE A 14 6.55 -20.49 -11.69
C ILE A 14 5.28 -21.32 -11.83
N ARG A 15 4.15 -20.72 -12.24
CA ARG A 15 2.89 -21.46 -12.41
C ARG A 15 3.03 -22.61 -13.41
N LYS A 16 3.66 -22.36 -14.55
CA LYS A 16 3.87 -23.37 -15.59
C LYS A 16 4.78 -24.51 -15.13
N ALA A 17 5.78 -24.23 -14.29
CA ALA A 17 6.65 -25.26 -13.74
C ALA A 17 5.90 -26.27 -12.83
N PHE A 18 4.73 -25.90 -12.30
CA PHE A 18 3.87 -26.77 -11.47
C PHE A 18 2.58 -27.24 -12.19
N ASP A 19 2.41 -26.89 -13.46
CA ASP A 19 1.26 -27.31 -14.31
C ASP A 19 1.44 -28.78 -14.72
N THR A 20 1.05 -29.68 -13.81
CA THR A 20 1.23 -31.14 -13.87
C THR A 20 -0.16 -31.82 -13.88
N PRO A 21 -0.88 -31.86 -15.03
CA PRO A 21 -2.29 -32.23 -15.06
C PRO A 21 -2.58 -33.66 -14.59
N ASP A 22 -1.64 -34.58 -14.80
CA ASP A 22 -1.79 -36.00 -14.45
C ASP A 22 -1.49 -36.27 -12.95
N ASP A 23 -0.78 -35.37 -12.27
CA ASP A 23 -0.44 -35.45 -10.84
C ASP A 23 -0.36 -34.03 -10.23
N PRO A 24 -1.50 -33.36 -10.03
CA PRO A 24 -1.53 -31.94 -9.74
C PRO A 24 -1.15 -31.62 -8.29
N TYR A 25 -0.17 -30.72 -8.10
CA TYR A 25 0.18 -30.16 -6.78
C TYR A 25 -0.88 -29.23 -6.21
N LEU A 26 -1.62 -28.52 -7.07
CA LEU A 26 -2.66 -27.56 -6.71
C LEU A 26 -3.85 -27.72 -7.68
N PRO A 27 -5.08 -27.41 -7.24
CA PRO A 27 -6.22 -27.29 -8.15
C PRO A 27 -5.93 -26.29 -9.28
N ASP A 28 -6.45 -26.55 -10.48
CA ASP A 28 -6.17 -25.76 -11.68
C ASP A 28 -6.56 -24.28 -11.52
N ASP A 29 -7.72 -24.04 -10.91
CA ASP A 29 -8.26 -22.73 -10.59
C ASP A 29 -7.40 -21.97 -9.58
N ILE A 30 -6.70 -22.67 -8.68
CA ILE A 30 -5.75 -22.07 -7.72
C ILE A 30 -4.39 -21.80 -8.39
N LEU A 31 -3.87 -22.75 -9.17
CA LEU A 31 -2.59 -22.61 -9.86
C LEU A 31 -2.61 -21.45 -10.87
N TRP A 32 -3.76 -21.18 -11.48
CA TRP A 32 -3.94 -20.12 -12.47
C TRP A 32 -4.77 -18.93 -11.96
N ARG A 33 -5.06 -18.87 -10.66
CA ARG A 33 -5.73 -17.72 -10.03
C ARG A 33 -4.91 -16.45 -10.19
N GLN A 34 -5.53 -15.36 -10.63
CA GLN A 34 -4.96 -14.01 -10.61
C GLN A 34 -4.47 -13.68 -9.19
N LYS A 35 -3.23 -13.19 -9.08
CA LYS A 35 -2.69 -12.71 -7.80
C LYS A 35 -3.59 -11.58 -7.32
N GLU A 36 -3.95 -11.59 -6.05
CA GLU A 36 -4.60 -10.44 -5.40
C GLU A 36 -3.54 -9.54 -4.78
N GLN A 37 -3.69 -8.22 -4.89
CA GLN A 37 -2.80 -7.30 -4.17
C GLN A 37 -3.01 -7.40 -2.65
N PHE A 38 -2.05 -6.93 -1.86
CA PHE A 38 -1.94 -7.31 -0.44
C PHE A 38 -3.16 -6.97 0.40
N SER A 39 -3.66 -5.74 0.31
CA SER A 39 -4.83 -5.30 1.06
C SER A 39 -6.15 -5.84 0.47
N ASP A 40 -6.23 -5.93 -0.86
CA ASP A 40 -7.40 -6.47 -1.56
C ASP A 40 -7.63 -7.96 -1.23
N GLY A 41 -6.55 -8.73 -1.07
CA GLY A 41 -6.61 -10.15 -0.70
C GLY A 41 -7.07 -10.42 0.75
N VAL A 42 -7.04 -9.42 1.64
CA VAL A 42 -7.60 -9.52 3.01
C VAL A 42 -9.09 -9.18 3.00
N GLY A 43 -9.50 -8.26 2.14
CA GLY A 43 -10.89 -7.86 1.92
C GLY A 43 -10.99 -6.37 1.62
N TYR A 44 -11.73 -6.02 0.58
CA TYR A 44 -11.83 -4.65 0.05
C TYR A 44 -12.26 -3.59 1.09
N GLY A 45 -12.99 -3.98 2.14
CA GLY A 45 -13.43 -3.06 3.20
C GLY A 45 -12.45 -2.88 4.36
N TRP A 46 -11.35 -3.64 4.42
CA TRP A 46 -10.43 -3.62 5.57
C TRP A 46 -9.74 -2.25 5.74
N VAL A 47 -9.12 -1.75 4.66
CA VAL A 47 -8.44 -0.46 4.67
C VAL A 47 -9.44 0.68 4.90
N ASP A 48 -10.62 0.61 4.29
CA ASP A 48 -11.65 1.64 4.48
C ASP A 48 -12.13 1.71 5.93
N HIS A 49 -12.20 0.56 6.61
CA HIS A 49 -12.53 0.50 8.02
C HIS A 49 -11.43 1.13 8.90
N LEU A 50 -10.15 0.89 8.59
CA LEU A 50 -9.03 1.53 9.30
C LEU A 50 -9.07 3.05 9.14
N LYS A 51 -9.30 3.54 7.92
CA LYS A 51 -9.49 4.98 7.65
C LYS A 51 -10.68 5.54 8.41
N ALA A 52 -11.81 4.84 8.46
CA ALA A 52 -13.00 5.27 9.17
C ALA A 52 -12.78 5.36 10.70
N ILE A 53 -12.07 4.40 11.29
CA ILE A 53 -11.69 4.45 12.71
C ILE A 53 -10.77 5.64 12.97
N ALA A 54 -9.76 5.83 12.13
CA ALA A 54 -8.84 6.96 12.26
C ALA A 54 -9.54 8.32 12.13
N ALA A 55 -10.51 8.45 11.20
CA ALA A 55 -11.30 9.67 11.06
C ALA A 55 -12.15 9.99 12.29
N ARG A 56 -12.57 8.98 13.06
CA ARG A 56 -13.31 9.15 14.31
C ARG A 56 -12.43 9.50 15.51
N GLU A 57 -11.22 8.95 15.57
CA GLU A 57 -10.30 9.12 16.70
C GLU A 57 -9.37 10.34 16.56
N VAL A 58 -9.07 10.77 15.32
CA VAL A 58 -8.20 11.92 15.04
C VAL A 58 -9.03 13.07 14.50
N SER A 59 -9.23 14.09 15.34
CA SER A 59 -9.96 15.30 14.95
C SER A 59 -9.15 16.15 13.96
N ASP A 60 -9.82 17.03 13.22
CA ASP A 60 -9.15 17.96 12.30
C ASP A 60 -8.18 18.89 13.04
N GLN A 61 -8.53 19.29 14.27
CA GLN A 61 -7.65 20.10 15.12
C GLN A 61 -6.39 19.33 15.54
N MET A 62 -6.53 18.05 15.93
CA MET A 62 -5.38 17.19 16.25
C MET A 62 -4.46 17.08 15.03
N PHE A 63 -5.05 16.81 13.86
CA PHE A 63 -4.32 16.65 12.62
C PHE A 63 -3.64 17.94 12.16
N ALA A 64 -4.29 19.09 12.24
CA ALA A 64 -3.70 20.40 11.94
C ALA A 64 -2.48 20.72 12.82
N SER A 65 -2.44 20.19 14.04
CA SER A 65 -1.31 20.35 14.98
C SER A 65 -0.24 19.26 14.85
N ALA A 66 -0.34 18.34 13.88
CA ALA A 66 0.54 17.17 13.77
C ALA A 66 2.03 17.52 13.73
N LYS A 67 2.42 18.58 12.99
CA LYS A 67 3.82 19.01 12.89
C LYS A 67 4.41 19.47 14.22
N ASN A 68 3.59 20.05 15.09
CA ASN A 68 4.01 20.50 16.41
C ASN A 68 4.15 19.34 17.39
N ARG A 69 3.27 18.34 17.29
CA ARG A 69 3.28 17.15 18.16
C ARG A 69 4.32 16.11 17.72
N PHE A 70 4.43 15.88 16.41
CA PHE A 70 5.28 14.87 15.80
C PHE A 70 6.24 15.52 14.80
N PRO A 71 7.29 16.22 15.27
CA PRO A 71 8.21 16.94 14.39
C PRO A 71 9.06 16.00 13.53
N HIS A 72 9.38 14.81 14.02
CA HIS A 72 10.04 13.75 13.24
C HIS A 72 9.00 12.86 12.56
N ASN A 73 9.13 12.61 11.25
CA ASN A 73 8.19 11.81 10.46
C ASN A 73 6.73 12.20 10.73
N THR A 74 6.40 13.47 10.52
CA THR A 74 5.05 14.00 10.74
C THR A 74 4.03 13.21 9.93
N PRO A 75 2.98 12.65 10.55
CA PRO A 75 1.95 11.94 9.82
C PRO A 75 1.22 12.85 8.82
N THR A 76 1.07 12.39 7.58
CA THR A 76 0.38 13.10 6.49
C THR A 76 -1.07 12.68 6.31
N THR A 77 -1.53 11.69 7.08
CA THR A 77 -2.92 11.23 7.09
C THR A 77 -3.40 11.02 8.52
N LYS A 78 -4.72 11.06 8.73
CA LYS A 78 -5.32 10.72 10.04
C LYS A 78 -5.04 9.28 10.45
N GLU A 79 -4.99 8.36 9.49
CA GLU A 79 -4.62 6.97 9.71
C GLU A 79 -3.17 6.86 10.23
N GLY A 80 -2.22 7.53 9.56
CA GLY A 80 -0.83 7.61 10.01
C GLY A 80 -0.71 8.27 11.39
N TYR A 81 -1.52 9.31 11.66
CA TYR A 81 -1.55 9.97 12.96
C TYR A 81 -1.98 9.01 14.06
N ARG A 82 -3.04 8.22 13.80
CA ARG A 82 -3.52 7.20 14.73
C ARG A 82 -2.43 6.15 15.01
N TYR A 83 -1.75 5.65 13.99
CA TYR A 83 -0.63 4.71 14.19
C TYR A 83 0.51 5.34 14.97
N ARG A 84 0.86 6.60 14.69
CA ARG A 84 1.90 7.32 15.43
C ARG A 84 1.53 7.51 16.91
N MET A 85 0.26 7.81 17.22
CA MET A 85 -0.21 7.87 18.61
C MET A 85 -0.06 6.53 19.34
N ILE A 86 -0.43 5.42 18.68
CA ILE A 86 -0.29 4.08 19.26
C ILE A 86 1.19 3.75 19.48
N PHE A 87 2.03 4.01 18.48
CA PHE A 87 3.47 3.79 18.55
C PHE A 87 4.12 4.57 19.70
N GLU A 88 3.88 5.87 19.81
CA GLU A 88 4.44 6.72 20.88
C GLU A 88 3.94 6.28 22.27
N GLY A 89 2.67 5.83 22.36
CA GLY A 89 2.11 5.30 23.61
C GLY A 89 2.76 3.99 24.07
N LEU A 90 3.30 3.18 23.15
CA LEU A 90 3.98 1.92 23.45
C LEU A 90 5.50 2.07 23.56
N PHE A 91 6.09 2.95 22.75
CA PHE A 91 7.53 3.13 22.58
C PHE A 91 7.89 4.63 22.70
N PRO A 92 7.79 5.21 23.90
CA PRO A 92 8.07 6.62 24.08
C PRO A 92 9.56 6.92 23.85
N GLY A 93 9.83 8.10 23.29
CA GLY A 93 11.17 8.68 23.21
C GLY A 93 11.79 8.66 21.81
N GLU A 94 12.66 9.64 21.59
CA GLU A 94 13.24 9.97 20.29
C GLU A 94 14.02 8.82 19.66
N ALA A 95 14.70 8.00 20.48
CA ALA A 95 15.47 6.85 20.00
C ALA A 95 14.57 5.85 19.26
N SER A 96 13.38 5.58 19.81
CA SER A 96 12.38 4.68 19.21
C SER A 96 11.86 5.25 17.89
N GLU A 97 11.51 6.53 17.88
CA GLU A 97 10.98 7.22 16.71
C GLU A 97 11.94 7.18 15.51
N ARG A 98 13.24 7.35 15.76
CA ARG A 98 14.31 7.32 14.75
C ARG A 98 14.56 5.93 14.16
N THR A 99 14.01 4.87 14.75
CA THR A 99 14.09 3.51 14.17
C THR A 99 13.11 3.28 13.02
N VAL A 100 12.07 4.11 12.93
CA VAL A 100 11.06 3.99 11.87
C VAL A 100 11.52 4.80 10.65
N PRO A 101 11.78 4.16 9.50
CA PRO A 101 12.17 4.88 8.30
C PRO A 101 11.00 5.77 7.83
N GLY A 102 11.30 7.05 7.58
CA GLY A 102 10.36 8.01 7.01
C GLY A 102 10.49 8.15 5.49
N GLY A 103 9.65 9.00 4.92
CA GLY A 103 9.64 9.32 3.49
C GLY A 103 8.48 8.68 2.73
N LYS A 104 8.42 8.95 1.43
CA LYS A 104 7.37 8.42 0.55
C LYS A 104 7.50 6.92 0.37
N SER A 105 6.37 6.23 0.24
CA SER A 105 6.33 4.78 0.06
C SER A 105 5.22 4.37 -0.89
N ILE A 106 5.46 3.31 -1.66
CA ILE A 106 4.46 2.64 -2.49
C ILE A 106 4.42 1.17 -2.10
N ALA A 107 3.27 0.72 -1.57
CA ALA A 107 3.13 -0.59 -0.93
C ALA A 107 4.29 -0.89 0.05
N CYS A 108 5.07 -1.95 -0.20
CA CYS A 108 6.22 -2.34 0.62
C CYS A 108 7.55 -1.73 0.17
N SER A 109 7.53 -0.73 -0.72
CA SER A 109 8.74 -0.16 -1.33
C SER A 109 9.00 1.26 -0.85
N THR A 110 10.28 1.60 -0.70
CA THR A 110 10.75 2.95 -0.40
C THR A 110 10.60 3.88 -1.62
N GLU A 111 10.76 5.18 -1.42
CA GLU A 111 10.83 6.20 -2.47
C GLU A 111 11.77 5.84 -3.64
N ARG A 112 12.81 5.03 -3.42
CA ARG A 112 13.67 4.52 -4.51
C ARG A 112 12.89 3.85 -5.65
N ALA A 113 11.78 3.17 -5.35
CA ALA A 113 10.95 2.54 -6.37
C ALA A 113 10.22 3.58 -7.25
N MET A 114 9.89 4.76 -6.69
CA MET A 114 9.25 5.85 -7.44
C MET A 114 10.20 6.44 -8.50
N ASN A 115 11.51 6.32 -8.29
CA ASN A 115 12.51 6.75 -9.27
C ASN A 115 12.66 5.76 -10.44
N TRP A 116 12.11 4.55 -10.35
CA TRP A 116 12.21 3.54 -11.40
C TRP A 116 11.11 3.65 -12.45
N ASP A 117 9.95 4.22 -12.08
CA ASP A 117 8.82 4.38 -12.98
C ASP A 117 8.03 5.64 -12.61
N ALA A 118 7.93 6.58 -13.57
CA ALA A 118 7.20 7.83 -13.40
C ALA A 118 5.71 7.63 -13.04
N SER A 119 5.13 6.48 -13.39
CA SER A 119 3.75 6.13 -13.05
C SER A 119 3.56 5.82 -11.56
N PHE A 120 4.63 5.53 -10.81
CA PHE A 120 4.59 5.37 -9.34
C PHE A 120 4.66 6.69 -8.59
N ALA A 121 5.29 7.73 -9.17
CA ALA A 121 5.45 9.02 -8.52
C ALA A 121 4.13 9.74 -8.20
N LYS A 122 3.06 9.42 -8.95
CA LYS A 122 1.70 9.98 -8.74
C LYS A 122 0.79 9.10 -7.89
N ARG A 123 1.28 7.95 -7.41
CA ARG A 123 0.46 6.87 -6.83
C ARG A 123 1.10 6.27 -5.58
N ALA A 124 1.66 7.12 -4.72
CA ALA A 124 2.37 6.71 -3.53
C ALA A 124 1.40 6.29 -2.41
N ASP A 125 0.72 5.17 -2.63
CA ASP A 125 -0.18 4.57 -1.65
C ASP A 125 0.53 3.44 -0.87
N PRO A 126 0.70 3.58 0.45
CA PRO A 126 1.31 2.54 1.28
C PRO A 126 0.36 1.35 1.53
N SER A 127 -0.93 1.46 1.20
CA SER A 127 -1.93 0.41 1.48
C SER A 127 -1.71 -0.85 0.64
N GLY A 128 -1.01 -0.74 -0.48
CA GLY A 128 -0.78 -1.84 -1.41
C GLY A 128 -2.05 -2.33 -2.12
N ARG A 129 -3.06 -1.46 -2.27
CA ARG A 129 -4.20 -1.70 -3.15
C ARG A 129 -3.75 -1.71 -4.60
N ALA A 130 -4.43 -2.49 -5.44
CA ALA A 130 -4.20 -2.42 -6.88
C ALA A 130 -4.62 -1.04 -7.42
N VAL A 131 -3.76 -0.39 -8.20
CA VAL A 131 -4.04 0.92 -8.83
C VAL A 131 -4.03 0.79 -10.36
N GLY A 132 -4.88 1.58 -11.03
CA GLY A 132 -5.33 1.46 -12.43
C GLY A 132 -4.26 1.26 -13.52
N GLY A 133 -4.72 0.85 -14.70
CA GLY A 133 -3.87 0.52 -15.86
C GLY A 133 -3.13 -0.82 -15.76
N GLY A 134 -3.58 -1.72 -14.88
CA GLY A 134 -2.87 -2.95 -14.51
C GLY A 134 -3.57 -4.27 -14.88
N VAL A 135 -2.96 -5.35 -14.38
CA VAL A 135 -3.35 -6.76 -14.60
C VAL A 135 -4.45 -7.27 -13.66
N HIS A 136 -5.01 -6.44 -12.78
CA HIS A 136 -5.99 -6.82 -11.74
C HIS A 136 -7.36 -6.25 -12.05
N ASP A 137 -8.39 -7.09 -11.94
CA ASP A 137 -9.76 -6.74 -12.36
C ASP A 137 -10.44 -5.73 -11.42
N SER A 138 -10.03 -5.70 -10.16
CA SER A 138 -10.59 -4.83 -9.10
C SER A 138 -9.71 -3.64 -8.73
N ALA A 139 -8.80 -3.23 -9.63
CA ALA A 139 -7.93 -2.09 -9.38
C ALA A 139 -8.70 -0.77 -9.22
N LEU A 140 -8.19 0.11 -8.36
CA LEU A 140 -8.67 1.49 -8.25
C LEU A 140 -8.54 2.19 -9.61
N GLY A 141 -9.55 2.96 -9.99
CA GLY A 141 -9.55 3.70 -11.26
C GLY A 141 -8.43 4.75 -11.37
N ASP A 142 -8.26 5.28 -12.57
CA ASP A 142 -7.18 6.22 -12.90
C ASP A 142 -7.26 7.57 -12.16
N GLU A 143 -8.40 7.89 -11.53
CA GLU A 143 -8.63 9.10 -10.74
C GLU A 143 -8.19 8.99 -9.27
N PHE A 144 -7.58 7.87 -8.86
CA PHE A 144 -7.10 7.71 -7.49
C PHE A 144 -5.91 8.62 -7.19
N GLU A 145 -6.09 9.56 -6.26
CA GLU A 145 -5.01 10.34 -5.66
C GLU A 145 -4.58 9.70 -4.33
N ALA A 146 -3.29 9.44 -4.18
CA ALA A 146 -2.74 8.95 -2.93
C ALA A 146 -2.82 10.04 -1.82
N ASP A 147 -3.13 9.60 -0.60
CA ASP A 147 -3.29 10.48 0.57
C ASP A 147 -1.95 11.06 1.08
N ASP A 148 -0.82 10.69 0.48
CA ASP A 148 0.52 10.98 0.96
C ASP A 148 1.16 12.22 0.31
N LYS A 149 0.35 13.19 -0.15
CA LYS A 149 0.85 14.51 -0.60
C LYS A 149 1.60 15.18 0.55
N VAL A 150 2.89 14.89 0.66
CA VAL A 150 3.83 15.70 1.40
C VAL A 150 3.89 16.99 0.60
N ASP A 151 3.34 18.08 1.13
CA ASP A 151 3.69 19.40 0.64
C ASP A 151 5.21 19.42 0.58
N ALA A 152 5.75 19.62 -0.63
CA ALA A 152 7.16 19.93 -0.81
C ALA A 152 7.37 21.29 -0.14
N GLY A 153 7.51 21.28 1.19
CA GLY A 153 7.90 22.42 1.98
C GLY A 153 9.19 22.93 1.35
N GLY A 154 9.12 24.16 0.86
CA GLY A 154 10.22 24.84 0.20
C GLY A 154 11.49 24.71 1.02
N GLU A 155 12.57 24.43 0.30
CA GLU A 155 13.92 24.70 0.79
C GLU A 155 13.97 26.17 1.23
N GLU A 156 14.25 26.39 2.52
CA GLU A 156 14.96 27.58 3.00
C GLU A 156 16.35 27.13 3.48
#